data_AF-A0A6N9LAQ0-F1
#
_entry.id   AF-A0A6N9LAQ0-F1
#
_cell.length_a   1.000
_cell.length_b   1.000
_cell.length_c   1.000
_cell.angle_alpha   90.00
_cell.angle_beta   90.00
_cell.angle_gamma   90.00
#
_symmetry.space_group_name_H-M   'P 1'
#
loop_
_entity.id
_entity.type
_entity.pdbx_description
1 polymer ?
#
loop_
_entity_poly.entity_id
_entity_poly.type
_entity_poly.pdbx_seq_one_letter_code
_entity_poly.pdbx_strand_id
1 'polypeptide(L)'
;MKLLKILLSISLISLNISAVAANCKVKNQNMNLNELINANKVDVEAELKKTMEEYRNDCLKSNDKNQIDKLNSLIEACEKLLNDYSSEESVSTCANQPNAAVSMVVAYFSNKNYYLSRELLLHATMNTNKKSTYVPNYGYVLKSTNTIKKIANGASTKGSSVFNSTSTTAEGDAKYSIHKFDFTKTKASSKTVKVSDYYDYGSGDYDGLAGIAVDAMKNAQKNGSIVPFKVSITVSV
;
A
#
# COMPACT_ATOMS: atom_id res chain seq x y z
N MET A 1 -3.46 -46.02 65.44
CA MET A 1 -2.14 -45.88 64.79
C MET A 1 -2.33 -45.04 63.52
N LYS A 2 -1.68 -43.85 63.47
CA LYS A 2 -1.52 -42.87 62.36
C LYS A 2 -2.81 -42.20 61.82
N LEU A 3 -3.13 -40.93 62.11
CA LEU A 3 -2.57 -39.64 61.60
C LEU A 3 -2.46 -39.55 60.06
N LEU A 4 -3.28 -38.70 59.42
CA LEU A 4 -2.89 -37.66 58.42
C LEU A 4 -4.15 -37.01 57.80
N LYS A 5 -4.47 -35.74 58.12
CA LYS A 5 -4.11 -34.46 57.45
C LYS A 5 -5.09 -34.02 56.35
N ILE A 6 -5.71 -32.87 56.65
CA ILE A 6 -6.35 -31.88 55.77
C ILE A 6 -5.48 -31.58 54.53
N LEU A 7 -6.09 -31.37 53.35
CA LEU A 7 -5.74 -30.23 52.48
C LEU A 7 -6.83 -29.92 51.44
N LEU A 8 -7.35 -28.70 51.53
CA LEU A 8 -8.11 -27.98 50.52
C LEU A 8 -7.24 -27.83 49.25
N SER A 9 -7.78 -28.11 48.05
CA SER A 9 -7.18 -27.66 46.80
C SER A 9 -8.24 -26.99 45.92
N ILE A 10 -8.37 -25.68 46.12
CA ILE A 10 -8.83 -24.74 45.09
C ILE A 10 -7.76 -24.80 43.99
N SER A 11 -8.07 -25.46 42.88
CA SER A 11 -7.25 -25.40 41.68
C SER A 11 -8.02 -24.60 40.63
N LEU A 12 -7.53 -23.38 40.48
CA LEU A 12 -7.85 -22.33 39.52
C LEU A 12 -8.39 -22.81 38.17
N ILE A 13 -9.35 -22.04 37.68
CA ILE A 13 -9.53 -21.73 36.26
C ILE A 13 -8.16 -21.31 35.70
N SER A 14 -7.42 -22.27 35.14
CA SER A 14 -6.32 -21.98 34.22
C SER A 14 -6.84 -22.19 32.81
N LEU A 15 -7.68 -21.25 32.36
CA LEU A 15 -7.93 -21.04 30.95
C LEU A 15 -6.59 -20.73 30.28
N ASN A 16 -6.00 -21.75 29.63
CA ASN A 16 -5.22 -21.66 28.40
C ASN A 16 -4.21 -20.49 28.24
N ILE A 17 -3.43 -20.16 29.27
CA ILE A 17 -2.28 -19.24 29.10
C ILE A 17 -1.21 -19.90 28.18
N SER A 18 -1.19 -21.23 28.09
CA SER A 18 -0.24 -21.98 27.25
C SER A 18 -0.49 -21.84 25.75
N ALA A 19 -1.72 -21.53 25.31
CA ALA A 19 -2.01 -21.32 23.88
C ALA A 19 -1.56 -19.93 23.41
N VAL A 20 -1.63 -18.92 24.27
CA VAL A 20 -1.14 -17.56 23.99
C VAL A 20 0.39 -17.51 24.04
N ALA A 21 1.00 -18.25 24.97
CA ALA A 21 2.46 -18.31 25.10
C ALA A 21 3.15 -19.16 24.00
N ALA A 22 2.47 -20.17 23.46
CA ALA A 22 3.02 -21.01 22.39
C ALA A 22 3.04 -20.30 21.02
N ASN A 23 2.10 -19.39 20.76
CA ASN A 23 2.10 -18.60 19.52
C ASN A 23 3.16 -17.49 19.45
N CYS A 24 3.78 -17.14 20.57
CA CYS A 24 4.85 -16.13 20.63
C CYS A 24 6.27 -16.73 20.46
N LYS A 25 6.36 -18.05 20.20
CA LYS A 25 7.63 -18.78 20.03
C LYS A 25 7.95 -19.19 18.59
N VAL A 26 7.31 -18.59 17.59
CA VAL A 26 7.84 -18.58 16.21
C VAL A 26 8.71 -17.33 16.06
N LYS A 27 9.94 -17.40 16.59
CA LYS A 27 10.96 -16.37 16.45
C LYS A 27 11.60 -16.43 15.06
N ASN A 28 11.95 -15.24 14.57
CA ASN A 28 12.98 -14.88 13.58
C ASN A 28 12.65 -15.01 12.09
N GLN A 29 12.08 -13.93 11.53
CA GLN A 29 12.62 -13.28 10.31
C GLN A 29 11.99 -11.90 9.93
N ASN A 30 11.27 -11.22 10.81
CA ASN A 30 10.67 -9.92 10.48
C ASN A 30 11.56 -8.75 10.94
N MET A 31 12.30 -8.14 10.02
CA MET A 31 12.27 -6.67 9.98
C MET A 31 10.77 -6.36 9.76
N ASN A 32 10.03 -5.86 10.76
CA ASN A 32 8.60 -5.61 10.56
C ASN A 32 8.40 -4.19 9.98
N LEU A 33 7.24 -3.89 9.39
CA LEU A 33 6.95 -2.55 8.82
C LEU A 33 7.23 -1.38 9.79
N ASN A 34 7.16 -1.58 11.11
CA ASN A 34 7.51 -0.56 12.08
C ASN A 34 8.99 -0.17 12.00
N GLU A 35 9.90 -1.06 11.62
CA GLU A 35 11.30 -0.70 11.39
C GLU A 35 11.46 0.22 10.18
N LEU A 36 10.69 0.00 9.10
CA LEU A 36 10.64 0.92 7.96
C LEU A 36 10.14 2.30 8.40
N ILE A 37 9.05 2.33 9.17
CA ILE A 37 8.42 3.56 9.68
C ILE A 37 9.38 4.31 10.61
N ASN A 38 9.97 3.63 11.59
CA ASN A 38 10.91 4.20 12.56
C ASN A 38 12.19 4.70 11.87
N ALA A 39 12.78 3.90 10.97
CA ALA A 39 13.99 4.29 10.24
C ALA A 39 13.77 5.53 9.36
N ASN A 40 12.56 5.69 8.81
CA ASN A 40 12.18 6.86 8.02
C ASN A 40 11.53 7.98 8.84
N LYS A 41 11.44 7.83 10.17
CA LYS A 41 10.80 8.78 11.10
C LYS A 41 9.39 9.18 10.64
N VAL A 42 8.63 8.20 10.16
CA VAL A 42 7.26 8.39 9.68
C VAL A 42 6.32 8.37 10.88
N ASP A 43 5.54 9.45 11.03
CA ASP A 43 4.37 9.47 11.91
C ASP A 43 3.15 9.06 11.08
N VAL A 44 2.62 7.87 11.33
CA VAL A 44 1.56 7.26 10.50
C VAL A 44 0.29 8.09 10.54
N GLU A 45 -0.13 8.52 11.73
CA GLU A 45 -1.33 9.32 11.92
C GLU A 45 -1.18 10.70 11.27
N ALA A 46 -0.04 11.37 11.47
CA ALA A 46 0.20 12.67 10.87
C ALA A 46 0.23 12.61 9.34
N GLU A 47 0.86 11.59 8.75
CA GLU A 47 0.95 11.44 7.30
C GLU A 47 -0.40 11.07 6.66
N LEU A 48 -1.25 10.28 7.32
CA LEU A 48 -2.63 10.03 6.86
C LEU A 48 -3.46 11.33 6.91
N LYS A 49 -3.36 12.11 7.99
CA LYS A 49 -4.03 13.41 8.12
C LYS A 49 -3.57 14.41 7.07
N LYS A 50 -2.26 14.49 6.83
CA LYS A 50 -1.68 15.30 5.75
C LYS A 50 -2.22 14.88 4.39
N THR A 51 -2.27 13.58 4.10
CA THR A 51 -2.80 13.06 2.83
C THR A 51 -4.26 13.45 2.61
N MET A 52 -5.11 13.36 3.65
CA MET A 52 -6.50 13.81 3.58
C MET A 52 -6.60 15.31 3.26
N GLU A 53 -5.77 16.13 3.91
CA GLU A 53 -5.75 17.57 3.69
C GLU A 53 -5.29 17.93 2.27
N GLU A 54 -4.29 17.23 1.74
CA GLU A 54 -3.86 17.39 0.34
C GLU A 54 -5.01 17.06 -0.64
N TYR A 55 -5.75 15.97 -0.43
CA TYR A 55 -6.91 15.64 -1.26
C TYR A 55 -8.06 16.65 -1.13
N ARG A 56 -8.34 17.17 0.08
CA ARG A 56 -9.32 18.25 0.28
C ARG A 56 -8.92 19.49 -0.50
N ASN A 57 -7.66 19.87 -0.45
CA ASN A 57 -7.13 21.00 -1.21
C ASN A 57 -7.22 20.79 -2.72
N ASP A 58 -7.04 19.56 -3.20
CA ASP A 58 -7.18 19.24 -4.62
C ASP A 58 -8.66 19.20 -5.06
N CYS A 59 -9.59 18.78 -4.19
CA CYS A 59 -11.02 18.94 -4.43
C CYS A 59 -11.41 20.41 -4.63
N LEU A 60 -10.88 21.32 -3.80
CA LEU A 60 -11.16 22.76 -3.90
C LEU A 60 -10.64 23.40 -5.20
N LYS A 61 -9.61 22.81 -5.81
CA LYS A 61 -8.99 23.30 -7.06
C LYS A 61 -9.59 22.67 -8.32
N SER A 62 -10.32 21.57 -8.19
CA SER A 62 -10.89 20.87 -9.33
C SER A 62 -12.32 21.34 -9.62
N ASN A 63 -12.67 21.43 -10.90
CA ASN A 63 -14.05 21.60 -11.36
C ASN A 63 -14.62 20.31 -11.99
N ASP A 64 -13.81 19.23 -12.05
CA ASP A 64 -14.25 17.94 -12.60
C ASP A 64 -14.88 17.11 -11.49
N LYS A 65 -16.21 16.93 -11.57
CA LYS A 65 -16.97 16.14 -10.60
C LYS A 65 -16.44 14.71 -10.46
N ASN A 66 -15.99 14.07 -11.54
CA ASN A 66 -15.45 12.71 -11.44
C ASN A 66 -14.12 12.69 -10.68
N GLN A 67 -13.30 13.73 -10.84
CA GLN A 67 -12.06 13.87 -10.08
C GLN A 67 -12.37 14.09 -8.59
N ILE A 68 -13.33 14.98 -8.28
CA ILE A 68 -13.76 15.28 -6.91
C ILE A 68 -14.32 14.01 -6.23
N ASP A 69 -15.19 13.26 -6.91
CA ASP A 69 -15.79 12.05 -6.35
C ASP A 69 -14.70 10.97 -6.05
N LYS A 70 -13.67 10.85 -6.91
CA LYS A 70 -12.50 10.00 -6.63
C LYS A 70 -11.71 10.47 -5.42
N LEU A 71 -11.39 11.76 -5.34
CA LEU A 71 -10.62 12.32 -4.23
C LEU A 71 -11.37 12.14 -2.90
N ASN A 72 -12.68 12.32 -2.88
CA ASN A 72 -13.52 12.03 -1.71
C ASN A 72 -13.45 10.56 -1.29
N SER A 73 -13.50 9.62 -2.24
CA SER A 73 -13.32 8.19 -1.94
C SER A 73 -11.93 7.87 -1.36
N LEU A 74 -10.89 8.57 -1.80
CA LEU A 74 -9.53 8.43 -1.22
C LEU A 74 -9.45 9.04 0.20
N ILE A 75 -10.18 10.12 0.48
CA ILE A 75 -10.30 10.68 1.84
C ILE A 75 -10.99 9.66 2.75
N GLU A 76 -12.10 9.06 2.33
CA GLU A 76 -12.80 8.00 3.09
C GLU A 76 -11.88 6.80 3.36
N ALA A 77 -11.05 6.41 2.38
CA ALA A 77 -10.04 5.37 2.56
C ALA A 77 -9.04 5.72 3.68
N CYS A 78 -8.54 6.97 3.70
CA CYS A 78 -7.65 7.45 4.76
C CYS A 78 -8.34 7.47 6.13
N GLU A 79 -9.59 7.91 6.22
CA GLU A 79 -10.35 7.93 7.47
C GLU A 79 -10.56 6.51 8.01
N LYS A 80 -10.89 5.55 7.14
CA LYS A 80 -10.97 4.14 7.49
C LYS A 80 -9.64 3.61 8.02
N LEU A 81 -8.54 3.86 7.30
CA LEU A 81 -7.20 3.40 7.70
C LEU A 81 -6.72 4.03 9.01
N LEU A 82 -7.06 5.30 9.25
CA LEU A 82 -6.74 5.99 10.49
C LEU A 82 -7.51 5.38 11.66
N ASN A 83 -8.82 5.17 11.51
CA ASN A 83 -9.66 4.55 12.54
C ASN A 83 -9.19 3.12 12.88
N ASP A 84 -8.90 2.32 11.86
CA ASP A 84 -8.39 0.96 12.02
C ASP A 84 -7.04 1.00 12.77
N TYR A 85 -6.10 1.85 12.35
CA TYR A 85 -4.77 2.00 12.95
C TYR A 85 -4.84 2.42 14.43
N SER A 86 -5.62 3.45 14.77
CA SER A 86 -5.79 3.91 16.15
C SER A 86 -6.48 2.88 17.04
N SER A 87 -7.38 2.06 16.49
CA SER A 87 -8.03 0.97 17.24
C SER A 87 -7.08 -0.19 17.53
N GLU A 88 -6.14 -0.46 16.62
CA GLU A 88 -5.19 -1.57 16.74
C GLU A 88 -4.01 -1.29 17.67
N GLU A 89 -3.60 -0.02 17.86
CA GLU A 89 -2.62 0.35 18.91
C GLU A 89 -3.08 -0.08 20.31
N SER A 90 -4.38 -0.29 20.52
CA SER A 90 -4.95 -0.75 21.79
C SER A 90 -4.91 -2.27 21.99
N VAL A 91 -4.56 -3.07 20.97
CA VAL A 91 -4.59 -4.54 21.01
C VAL A 91 -3.21 -5.10 20.65
N SER A 92 -2.41 -5.45 21.66
CA SER A 92 -1.08 -6.03 21.47
C SER A 92 -1.14 -7.44 20.86
N THR A 93 -1.13 -7.52 19.53
CA THR A 93 -0.94 -8.79 18.81
C THR A 93 0.27 -8.68 17.90
N CYS A 94 1.10 -9.73 17.90
CA CYS A 94 2.48 -9.72 17.44
C CYS A 94 2.67 -9.65 15.90
N ALA A 95 1.61 -9.32 15.15
CA ALA A 95 1.65 -9.07 13.71
C ALA A 95 0.80 -7.82 13.42
N ASN A 96 1.30 -6.91 12.58
CA ASN A 96 0.47 -5.79 12.11
C ASN A 96 -0.74 -6.41 11.40
N GLN A 97 -1.96 -6.06 11.83
CA GLN A 97 -3.12 -6.53 11.09
C GLN A 97 -3.05 -5.97 9.67
N PRO A 98 -3.68 -6.64 8.70
CA PRO A 98 -3.76 -6.18 7.33
C PRO A 98 -4.00 -4.68 7.15
N ASN A 99 -4.89 -4.07 7.94
CA ASN A 99 -5.24 -2.66 7.79
C ASN A 99 -4.14 -1.75 8.36
N ALA A 100 -3.58 -2.01 9.55
CA ALA A 100 -2.43 -1.24 10.05
C ALA A 100 -1.21 -1.33 9.13
N ALA A 101 -0.96 -2.48 8.50
CA ALA A 101 0.09 -2.61 7.52
C ALA A 101 -0.14 -1.69 6.30
N VAL A 102 -1.38 -1.64 5.79
CA VAL A 102 -1.75 -0.72 4.70
C VAL A 102 -1.58 0.73 5.14
N SER A 103 -2.02 1.10 6.35
CA SER A 103 -1.84 2.45 6.91
C SER A 103 -0.38 2.88 6.94
N MET A 104 0.52 2.01 7.40
CA MET A 104 1.96 2.26 7.43
C MET A 104 2.54 2.48 6.03
N VAL A 105 2.17 1.65 5.04
CA VAL A 105 2.69 1.78 3.68
C VAL A 105 2.17 3.07 3.01
N VAL A 106 0.89 3.42 3.21
CA VAL A 106 0.33 4.70 2.74
C VAL A 106 1.07 5.88 3.37
N ALA A 107 1.29 5.85 4.69
CA ALA A 107 2.01 6.91 5.40
C ALA A 107 3.46 7.06 4.91
N TYR A 108 4.14 5.93 4.65
CA TYR A 108 5.47 5.94 4.04
C TYR A 108 5.45 6.62 2.66
N PHE A 109 4.49 6.27 1.79
CA PHE A 109 4.36 6.92 0.49
C PHE A 109 4.06 8.42 0.59
N SER A 110 3.22 8.82 1.54
CA SER A 110 2.96 10.24 1.84
C SER A 110 4.24 10.99 2.26
N ASN A 111 5.04 10.44 3.18
CA ASN A 111 6.31 11.03 3.62
C ASN A 111 7.33 11.15 2.47
N LYS A 112 7.30 10.23 1.50
CA LYS A 112 8.15 10.27 0.30
C LYS A 112 7.60 11.15 -0.83
N ASN A 113 6.42 11.73 -0.68
CA ASN A 113 5.69 12.43 -1.75
C ASN A 113 5.44 11.53 -2.99
N TYR A 114 5.14 10.25 -2.76
CA TYR A 114 4.80 9.27 -3.79
C TYR A 114 3.29 9.25 -4.00
N TYR A 115 2.81 10.28 -4.71
CA TYR A 115 1.40 10.59 -4.93
C TYR A 115 0.65 9.47 -5.66
N LEU A 116 1.26 8.89 -6.70
CA LEU A 116 0.63 7.81 -7.46
C LEU A 116 0.58 6.52 -6.63
N SER A 117 1.65 6.21 -5.92
CA SER A 117 1.77 4.97 -5.13
C SER A 117 0.72 4.94 -4.03
N ARG A 118 0.57 6.06 -3.29
CA ARG A 118 -0.45 6.17 -2.25
C ARG A 118 -1.87 6.15 -2.80
N GLU A 119 -2.12 6.81 -3.94
CA GLU A 119 -3.45 6.83 -4.55
C GLU A 119 -3.91 5.42 -4.94
N LEU A 120 -3.04 4.66 -5.60
CA LEU A 120 -3.38 3.32 -6.04
C LEU A 120 -3.63 2.37 -4.86
N LEU A 121 -2.83 2.46 -3.80
CA LEU A 121 -3.02 1.66 -2.60
C LEU A 121 -4.32 2.04 -1.86
N LEU A 122 -4.60 3.34 -1.71
CA LEU A 122 -5.84 3.82 -1.10
C LEU A 122 -7.07 3.41 -1.91
N HIS A 123 -7.00 3.47 -3.25
CA HIS A 123 -8.07 2.97 -4.10
C HIS A 123 -8.27 1.45 -3.89
N ALA A 124 -7.19 0.67 -3.76
CA ALA A 124 -7.27 -0.76 -3.51
C ALA A 124 -8.06 -1.08 -2.23
N THR A 125 -7.96 -0.26 -1.18
CA THR A 125 -8.72 -0.40 0.07
C THR A 125 -10.23 -0.21 -0.08
N MET A 126 -10.66 0.60 -1.06
CA MET A 126 -12.08 0.89 -1.31
C MET A 126 -12.65 0.09 -2.48
N ASN A 127 -11.79 -0.50 -3.30
CA ASN A 127 -12.22 -1.29 -4.44
C ASN A 127 -12.88 -2.59 -3.97
N THR A 128 -13.94 -3.00 -4.66
CA THR A 128 -14.66 -4.25 -4.40
C THR A 128 -14.71 -5.17 -5.62
N ASN A 129 -14.21 -4.70 -6.77
CA ASN A 129 -14.32 -5.41 -8.05
C ASN A 129 -12.95 -5.62 -8.69
N LYS A 130 -12.51 -6.88 -8.76
CA LYS A 130 -11.23 -7.28 -9.38
C LYS A 130 -11.10 -6.98 -10.88
N LYS A 131 -12.23 -6.72 -11.55
CA LYS A 131 -12.30 -6.43 -12.99
C LYS A 131 -12.45 -4.93 -13.28
N SER A 132 -12.54 -4.09 -12.25
CA SER A 132 -12.62 -2.64 -12.42
C SER A 132 -11.34 -2.11 -13.09
N THR A 133 -11.49 -0.99 -13.80
CA THR A 133 -10.36 -0.23 -14.33
C THR A 133 -10.33 1.12 -13.65
N TYR A 134 -9.19 1.47 -13.07
CA TYR A 134 -8.97 2.74 -12.40
C TYR A 134 -8.03 3.62 -13.24
N VAL A 135 -8.40 4.91 -13.34
CA VAL A 135 -7.59 5.94 -13.97
C VAL A 135 -7.20 6.94 -12.87
N PRO A 136 -5.95 6.95 -12.40
CA PRO A 136 -5.52 7.74 -11.26
C PRO A 136 -5.40 9.23 -11.61
N ASN A 137 -5.65 10.08 -10.63
CA ASN A 137 -5.48 11.53 -10.70
C ASN A 137 -3.99 11.91 -10.76
N TYR A 138 -3.12 11.17 -10.09
CA TYR A 138 -1.67 11.42 -10.04
C TYR A 138 -0.88 10.65 -11.11
N GLY A 139 -1.56 10.11 -12.13
CA GLY A 139 -0.91 9.41 -13.25
C GLY A 139 0.08 10.27 -14.04
N TYR A 140 0.00 11.61 -13.93
CA TYR A 140 0.94 12.54 -14.54
C TYR A 140 2.39 12.37 -14.08
N VAL A 141 2.62 11.79 -12.89
CA VAL A 141 3.97 11.51 -12.35
C VAL A 141 4.81 10.72 -13.36
N LEU A 142 4.18 9.81 -14.10
CA LEU A 142 4.86 8.97 -15.08
C LEU A 142 5.53 9.79 -16.21
N LYS A 143 5.00 10.96 -16.56
CA LYS A 143 5.57 11.84 -17.60
C LYS A 143 7.03 12.22 -17.31
N SER A 144 7.37 12.38 -16.05
CA SER A 144 8.69 12.85 -15.62
C SER A 144 9.76 11.75 -15.63
N THR A 145 9.35 10.48 -15.73
CA THR A 145 10.26 9.33 -15.69
C THR A 145 11.04 9.17 -17.00
N ASN A 146 12.28 8.71 -16.88
CA ASN A 146 13.15 8.39 -18.01
C ASN A 146 12.59 7.22 -18.83
N THR A 147 11.96 6.24 -18.18
CA THR A 147 11.34 5.10 -18.87
C THR A 147 10.25 5.57 -19.84
N ILE A 148 9.33 6.43 -19.41
CA ILE A 148 8.27 6.94 -20.30
C ILE A 148 8.84 7.86 -21.38
N LYS A 149 9.81 8.72 -21.06
CA LYS A 149 10.51 9.54 -22.06
C LYS A 149 11.16 8.66 -23.14
N LYS A 150 11.82 7.56 -22.76
CA LYS A 150 12.42 6.61 -23.71
C LYS A 150 11.35 5.94 -24.58
N ILE A 151 10.25 5.48 -24.00
CA ILE A 151 9.13 4.87 -24.75
C ILE A 151 8.49 5.87 -25.73
N ALA A 152 8.21 7.09 -25.27
CA ALA A 152 7.64 8.16 -26.09
C ALA A 152 8.56 8.52 -27.28
N ASN A 153 9.87 8.50 -27.08
CA ASN A 153 10.86 8.80 -28.12
C ASN A 153 11.25 7.61 -29.00
N GLY A 154 10.97 6.37 -28.57
CA GLY A 154 11.27 5.15 -29.34
C GLY A 154 10.27 4.88 -30.47
N ALA A 155 10.60 3.94 -31.36
CA ALA A 155 9.72 3.57 -32.49
C ALA A 155 8.62 2.55 -32.13
N SER A 156 8.80 1.78 -31.06
CA SER A 156 7.86 0.72 -30.67
C SER A 156 6.48 1.28 -30.28
N THR A 157 5.42 0.77 -30.91
CA THR A 157 4.03 1.19 -30.64
C THR A 157 3.33 0.34 -29.59
N LYS A 158 3.93 -0.78 -29.18
CA LYS A 158 3.46 -1.63 -28.09
C LYS A 158 4.62 -2.38 -27.48
N GLY A 159 4.48 -2.80 -26.24
CA GLY A 159 5.46 -3.62 -25.54
C GLY A 159 5.24 -3.59 -24.04
N SER A 160 6.21 -4.12 -23.30
CA SER A 160 6.23 -4.07 -21.84
C SER A 160 7.51 -3.41 -21.34
N SER A 161 7.48 -2.80 -20.16
CA SER A 161 8.65 -2.22 -19.51
C SER A 161 8.49 -2.27 -18.00
N VAL A 162 9.53 -1.85 -17.28
CA VAL A 162 9.58 -1.77 -15.82
C VAL A 162 10.09 -0.39 -15.38
N PHE A 163 9.66 0.07 -14.21
CA PHE A 163 10.26 1.22 -13.53
C PHE A 163 11.26 0.72 -12.48
N ASN A 164 12.57 0.88 -12.74
CA ASN A 164 13.62 0.32 -11.88
C ASN A 164 14.34 1.35 -11.02
N SER A 165 14.28 2.63 -11.40
CA SER A 165 15.02 3.71 -10.73
C SER A 165 14.27 4.24 -9.50
N THR A 166 15.03 4.73 -8.52
CA THR A 166 14.53 5.55 -7.40
C THR A 166 15.30 6.87 -7.30
N SER A 167 15.99 7.28 -8.37
CA SER A 167 16.92 8.42 -8.37
C SER A 167 16.23 9.78 -8.23
N THR A 168 14.93 9.85 -8.49
CA THR A 168 14.10 11.03 -8.28
C THR A 168 12.79 10.61 -7.62
N THR A 169 12.05 11.57 -7.05
CA THR A 169 10.72 11.31 -6.48
C THR A 169 9.79 10.66 -7.50
N ALA A 170 9.74 11.14 -8.74
CA ALA A 170 8.88 10.58 -9.78
C ALA A 170 9.28 9.16 -10.20
N GLU A 171 10.59 8.87 -10.24
CA GLU A 171 11.08 7.52 -10.53
C GLU A 171 10.72 6.54 -9.40
N GLY A 172 10.93 6.96 -8.14
CA GLY A 172 10.57 6.16 -6.98
C GLY A 172 9.06 5.92 -6.89
N ASP A 173 8.25 6.95 -7.09
CA ASP A 173 6.80 6.85 -7.11
C ASP A 173 6.32 5.91 -8.22
N ALA A 174 6.83 6.05 -9.45
CA ALA A 174 6.49 5.14 -10.55
C ALA A 174 6.89 3.68 -10.25
N LYS A 175 8.07 3.45 -9.66
CA LYS A 175 8.57 2.11 -9.31
C LYS A 175 7.69 1.38 -8.30
N TYR A 176 7.20 2.08 -7.27
CA TYR A 176 6.35 1.48 -6.24
C TYR A 176 4.86 1.49 -6.60
N SER A 177 4.46 2.28 -7.59
CA SER A 177 3.09 2.29 -8.12
C SER A 177 2.82 1.16 -9.11
N ILE A 178 3.76 0.92 -10.03
CA ILE A 178 3.55 0.09 -11.21
C ILE A 178 4.86 -0.65 -11.47
N HIS A 179 4.96 -1.93 -11.12
CA HIS A 179 6.24 -2.63 -11.22
C HIS A 179 6.60 -2.97 -12.67
N LYS A 180 5.75 -3.76 -13.33
CA LYS A 180 5.90 -4.19 -14.72
C LYS A 180 4.62 -3.88 -15.48
N PHE A 181 4.73 -3.07 -16.52
CA PHE A 181 3.57 -2.58 -17.25
C PHE A 181 3.65 -2.86 -18.74
N ASP A 182 2.48 -2.93 -19.35
CA ASP A 182 2.30 -2.85 -20.79
C ASP A 182 2.13 -1.40 -21.21
N PHE A 183 2.64 -1.06 -22.40
CA PHE A 183 2.42 0.24 -23.01
C PHE A 183 1.93 0.13 -24.44
N THR A 184 1.22 1.16 -24.90
CA THR A 184 0.82 1.35 -26.30
C THR A 184 0.97 2.80 -26.74
N LYS A 185 1.19 3.00 -28.04
CA LYS A 185 1.18 4.28 -28.75
C LYS A 185 0.36 4.14 -30.02
N THR A 186 -0.32 5.21 -30.43
CA THR A 186 -1.12 5.21 -31.68
C THR A 186 -0.28 5.07 -32.94
N LYS A 187 0.95 5.59 -32.92
CA LYS A 187 1.96 5.48 -33.99
C LYS A 187 3.37 5.67 -33.42
N ALA A 188 4.38 5.26 -34.17
CA ALA A 188 5.79 5.31 -33.73
C ALA A 188 6.21 6.73 -33.29
N SER A 189 5.74 7.76 -33.98
CA SER A 189 6.03 9.17 -33.70
C SER A 189 5.20 9.79 -32.57
N SER A 190 4.21 9.08 -32.01
CA SER A 190 3.39 9.60 -30.91
C SER A 190 4.23 9.83 -29.66
N LYS A 191 4.05 11.00 -29.03
CA LYS A 191 4.59 11.31 -27.69
C LYS A 191 3.61 10.96 -26.56
N THR A 192 2.39 10.59 -26.92
CA THR A 192 1.40 10.05 -25.99
C THR A 192 1.59 8.55 -25.84
N VAL A 193 1.74 8.12 -24.59
CA VAL A 193 1.93 6.74 -24.17
C VAL A 193 0.77 6.36 -23.24
N LYS A 194 0.09 5.26 -23.57
CA LYS A 194 -0.86 4.63 -22.66
C LYS A 194 -0.16 3.49 -21.94
N VAL A 195 -0.14 3.55 -20.62
CA VAL A 195 0.42 2.56 -19.69
C VAL A 195 -0.74 1.80 -19.05
N SER A 196 -0.61 0.48 -18.94
CA SER A 196 -1.57 -0.38 -18.27
C SER A 196 -0.87 -1.46 -17.46
N ASP A 197 -1.42 -1.76 -16.30
CA ASP A 197 -0.95 -2.83 -15.41
C ASP A 197 -2.14 -3.43 -14.64
N TYR A 198 -1.96 -4.62 -14.06
CA TYR A 198 -2.85 -5.17 -13.06
C TYR A 198 -2.26 -4.91 -11.68
N TYR A 199 -2.86 -3.99 -10.92
CA TYR A 199 -2.37 -3.61 -9.61
C TYR A 199 -2.73 -4.71 -8.60
N ASP A 200 -1.79 -5.62 -8.40
CA ASP A 200 -1.87 -6.71 -7.43
C ASP A 200 -0.52 -6.94 -6.73
N TYR A 201 -0.58 -7.68 -5.63
CA TYR A 201 0.61 -8.05 -4.85
C TYR A 201 0.83 -9.56 -4.92
N GLY A 202 1.89 -9.94 -5.65
CA GLY A 202 2.43 -11.30 -5.73
C GLY A 202 3.68 -11.47 -4.88
N SER A 203 4.06 -12.73 -4.60
CA SER A 203 5.44 -13.00 -4.16
C SER A 203 6.40 -12.73 -5.33
N GLY A 204 7.49 -12.01 -5.07
CA GLY A 204 8.48 -11.65 -6.09
C GLY A 204 9.83 -11.27 -5.50
N ASP A 205 10.76 -10.85 -6.36
CA ASP A 205 12.19 -10.64 -6.11
C ASP A 205 12.52 -9.36 -5.28
N TYR A 206 11.62 -8.94 -4.39
CA TYR A 206 11.89 -7.80 -3.53
C TYR A 206 12.62 -8.27 -2.27
N ASP A 207 13.90 -7.93 -2.16
CA ASP A 207 14.68 -8.17 -0.95
C ASP A 207 14.55 -7.01 0.06
N GLY A 208 14.85 -7.30 1.32
CA GLY A 208 14.91 -6.30 2.39
C GLY A 208 13.55 -5.66 2.70
N LEU A 209 13.57 -4.38 3.10
CA LEU A 209 12.37 -3.66 3.56
C LEU A 209 11.25 -3.55 2.49
N ALA A 210 11.63 -3.52 1.20
CA ALA A 210 10.64 -3.52 0.12
C ALA A 210 9.91 -4.88 0.04
N GLY A 211 10.62 -5.99 0.24
CA GLY A 211 10.03 -7.33 0.31
C GLY A 211 9.00 -7.45 1.42
N ILE A 212 9.33 -6.95 2.60
CA ILE A 212 8.44 -6.94 3.76
C ILE A 212 7.16 -6.15 3.49
N ALA A 213 7.26 -4.97 2.87
CA ALA A 213 6.09 -4.18 2.51
C ALA A 213 5.21 -4.92 1.49
N VAL A 214 5.82 -5.55 0.48
CA VAL A 214 5.11 -6.35 -0.53
C VAL A 214 4.40 -7.56 0.09
N ASP A 215 5.07 -8.29 0.98
CA ASP A 215 4.47 -9.44 1.69
C ASP A 215 3.30 -9.02 2.58
N ALA A 216 3.42 -7.86 3.23
CA ALA A 216 2.32 -7.30 4.02
C ALA A 216 1.12 -6.93 3.14
N MET A 217 1.34 -6.27 1.99
CA MET A 217 0.27 -5.95 1.05
C MET A 217 -0.36 -7.20 0.42
N LYS A 218 0.45 -8.23 0.13
CA LYS A 218 -0.06 -9.53 -0.30
C LYS A 218 -0.97 -10.18 0.76
N ASN A 219 -0.60 -10.10 2.04
CA ASN A 219 -1.46 -10.58 3.12
C ASN A 219 -2.72 -9.72 3.27
N ALA A 220 -2.64 -8.40 3.09
CA ALA A 220 -3.81 -7.53 3.04
C ALA A 220 -4.75 -7.90 1.90
N GLN A 221 -4.21 -8.21 0.72
CA GLN A 221 -4.96 -8.68 -0.43
C GLN A 221 -5.65 -10.02 -0.19
N LYS A 222 -4.96 -10.98 0.44
CA LYS A 222 -5.53 -12.30 0.78
C LYS A 222 -6.69 -12.20 1.78
N ASN A 223 -6.59 -11.28 2.73
CA ASN A 223 -7.62 -11.05 3.74
C ASN A 223 -8.76 -10.13 3.26
N GLY A 224 -8.67 -9.59 2.04
CA GLY A 224 -9.70 -8.72 1.47
C GLY A 224 -9.63 -7.26 1.94
N SER A 225 -8.60 -6.87 2.69
CA SER A 225 -8.36 -5.48 3.10
C SER A 225 -8.03 -4.56 1.92
N ILE A 226 -7.46 -5.13 0.86
CA ILE A 226 -7.28 -4.47 -0.43
C ILE A 226 -7.73 -5.40 -1.56
N VAL A 227 -8.32 -4.85 -2.62
CA VAL A 227 -8.81 -5.62 -3.77
C VAL A 227 -8.13 -5.15 -5.06
N PRO A 228 -7.48 -6.05 -5.81
CA PRO A 228 -6.79 -5.72 -7.07
C PRO A 228 -7.68 -5.09 -8.12
N PHE A 229 -7.09 -4.37 -9.07
CA PHE A 229 -7.80 -3.75 -10.19
C PHE A 229 -6.86 -3.51 -11.39
N LYS A 230 -7.42 -3.20 -12.55
CA LYS A 230 -6.61 -2.76 -13.71
C LYS A 230 -6.31 -1.27 -13.58
N VAL A 231 -5.06 -0.86 -13.67
CA VAL A 231 -4.69 0.56 -13.77
C VAL A 231 -4.48 0.93 -15.23
N SER A 232 -4.96 2.11 -15.63
CA SER A 232 -4.75 2.67 -16.96
C SER A 232 -4.39 4.15 -16.87
N ILE A 233 -3.19 4.50 -17.36
CA ILE A 233 -2.66 5.87 -17.32
C ILE A 233 -2.30 6.29 -18.74
N THR A 234 -2.72 7.49 -19.15
CA THR A 234 -2.30 8.08 -20.43
C THR A 234 -1.51 9.34 -20.15
N VAL A 235 -0.28 9.41 -20.68
CA VAL A 235 0.61 10.55 -20.48
C VAL A 235 1.20 11.01 -21.81
N SER A 236 1.35 12.32 -21.96
CA SER A 236 2.00 12.95 -23.11
C SER A 236 3.31 13.61 -22.66
N VAL A 237 4.43 13.16 -23.24
CA VAL A 237 5.78 13.68 -22.98
C VAL A 237 6.04 14.96 -23.75
#